data_AF-A0A2N1RFU6-F1
#
_entry.id   AF-A0A2N1RFU6-F1
#
_cell.length_a   1.000
_cell.length_b   1.000
_cell.length_c   1.000
_cell.angle_alpha   90.00
_cell.angle_beta   90.00
_cell.angle_gamma   90.00
#
_symmetry.space_group_name_H-M   'P 1'
#
loop_
_entity.id
_entity.type
_entity.pdbx_description
1 polymer ?
#
loop_
_entity_poly.entity_id
_entity_poly.type
_entity_poly.pdbx_seq_one_letter_code
_entity_poly.pdbx_strand_id
1 'polypeptide(L)'
;MIKAILNGCNGRMGQVLTGLIENLPDMEVVAGIDIIQGTNPYPQFSSLKECDIHADVIIDFSTPKILHEVIALAIRNKSAIVIATTGLSEQHLEQLRTAALEIPVFRSANMSLGINLVQQLLQSATKVLGDRYDIEIVEKHHKLKKDAPSGTALLLAESINAVRAEKLRYEFGRSGIDALRKPDELGIHSLRGGTIVGEHEVSFNGQDEVISICHQAFSRQVFATGAIAAARYIVNQKPGFYTMQDMIHESSAVTTLYTYPHESLVSLENIPRDMQLISELYGSLASNDIFIDMISHTGSVNGHQSLSFSIEGKDHSKTEAILFEFSKLHEGIKYALAKNMTKVTVEGPGMEFQSGVAYRVFSSMAKVGISILAVTTSESKISYIISAVEVAKAVSIIKTEFNI
;
A
#
# COMPACT_ATOMS: atom_id res chain seq x y z
N MET A 1 24.21 -8.31 -6.53
CA MET A 1 24.21 -8.69 -5.11
C MET A 1 24.33 -7.41 -4.32
N ILE A 2 23.40 -7.16 -3.40
CA ILE A 2 23.33 -5.95 -2.58
C ILE A 2 24.31 -6.09 -1.42
N LYS A 3 25.22 -5.13 -1.26
CA LYS A 3 26.18 -5.07 -0.17
C LYS A 3 25.62 -4.25 0.98
N ALA A 4 25.47 -4.85 2.15
CA ALA A 4 24.90 -4.21 3.33
C ALA A 4 25.94 -4.01 4.44
N ILE A 5 25.87 -2.86 5.12
CA ILE A 5 26.52 -2.62 6.42
C ILE A 5 25.46 -2.72 7.50
N LEU A 6 25.73 -3.47 8.56
CA LEU A 6 24.85 -3.58 9.73
C LEU A 6 25.37 -2.73 10.89
N ASN A 7 24.64 -1.68 11.27
CA ASN A 7 24.94 -0.91 12.48
C ASN A 7 24.17 -1.47 13.69
N GLY A 8 24.90 -1.83 14.75
CA GLY A 8 24.41 -2.64 15.87
C GLY A 8 24.45 -4.14 15.58
N CYS A 9 25.48 -4.63 14.86
CA CYS A 9 25.55 -6.01 14.38
C CYS A 9 25.57 -7.07 15.50
N ASN A 10 26.07 -6.74 16.69
CA ASN A 10 26.11 -7.66 17.85
C ASN A 10 24.87 -7.55 18.75
N GLY A 11 23.96 -6.62 18.43
CA GLY A 11 22.64 -6.57 19.05
C GLY A 11 21.72 -7.72 18.64
N ARG A 12 20.62 -7.90 19.37
CA ARG A 12 19.63 -8.97 19.08
C ARG A 12 19.09 -8.91 17.65
N MET A 13 18.86 -7.71 17.11
CA MET A 13 18.40 -7.54 15.73
C MET A 13 19.52 -7.76 14.71
N GLY A 14 20.73 -7.27 14.98
CA GLY A 14 21.89 -7.46 14.10
C GLY A 14 22.23 -8.94 13.88
N GLN A 15 22.14 -9.75 14.94
CA GLN A 15 22.36 -11.21 14.84
C GLN A 15 21.25 -11.91 14.04
N VAL A 16 19.99 -11.50 14.19
CA VAL A 16 18.89 -12.04 13.37
C VAL A 16 19.07 -11.67 11.89
N LEU A 17 19.44 -10.41 11.59
CA LEU A 17 19.73 -9.96 10.23
C LEU A 17 20.90 -10.73 9.63
N THR A 18 21.98 -10.92 10.39
CA THR A 18 23.16 -11.68 9.94
C THR A 18 22.78 -13.08 9.50
N GLY A 19 22.08 -13.85 10.35
CA GLY A 19 21.68 -15.22 10.01
C GLY A 19 20.67 -15.30 8.86
N LEU A 20 19.80 -14.31 8.69
CA LEU A 20 18.88 -14.28 7.55
C LEU A 20 19.59 -13.93 6.24
N ILE A 21 20.47 -12.92 6.25
CA ILE A 21 21.18 -12.45 5.05
C ILE A 21 22.20 -13.47 4.54
N GLU A 22 22.86 -14.22 5.42
CA GLU A 22 23.81 -15.28 5.04
C GLU A 22 23.21 -16.33 4.08
N ASN A 23 21.90 -16.54 4.15
CA ASN A 23 21.19 -17.51 3.32
C ASN A 23 20.57 -16.89 2.04
N LEU A 24 20.80 -15.61 1.78
CA LEU A 24 20.22 -14.92 0.61
C LEU A 24 21.19 -14.93 -0.58
N PRO A 25 20.70 -15.24 -1.80
CA PRO A 25 21.54 -15.20 -3.00
C PRO A 25 21.80 -13.77 -3.53
N ASP A 26 21.00 -12.80 -3.09
CA ASP A 26 20.92 -11.46 -3.65
C ASP A 26 21.46 -10.36 -2.72
N MET A 27 21.84 -10.68 -1.48
CA MET A 27 22.33 -9.72 -0.49
C MET A 27 23.45 -10.34 0.37
N GLU A 28 24.47 -9.58 0.70
CA GLU A 28 25.56 -9.97 1.60
C GLU A 28 25.86 -8.87 2.63
N VAL A 29 26.28 -9.25 3.84
CA VAL A 29 26.78 -8.30 4.84
C VAL A 29 28.29 -8.15 4.66
N VAL A 30 28.74 -6.95 4.29
CA VAL A 30 30.15 -6.66 4.00
C VAL A 30 30.90 -6.04 5.18
N ALA A 31 30.17 -5.46 6.13
CA ALA A 31 30.72 -4.96 7.39
C ALA A 31 29.67 -4.90 8.49
N GLY A 32 30.12 -4.98 9.74
CA GLY A 32 29.30 -4.70 10.93
C GLY A 32 29.92 -3.62 11.80
N ILE A 33 29.08 -2.80 12.41
CA ILE A 33 29.51 -1.78 13.38
C ILE A 33 28.87 -2.08 14.73
N ASP A 34 29.69 -2.19 15.77
CA ASP A 34 29.22 -2.28 17.15
C ASP A 34 30.35 -1.93 18.12
N ILE A 35 30.00 -1.33 19.26
CA ILE A 35 30.96 -1.07 20.34
C ILE A 35 31.39 -2.37 21.04
N ILE A 36 30.52 -3.39 21.00
CA ILE A 36 30.79 -4.72 21.51
C ILE A 36 31.42 -5.52 20.38
N GLN A 37 32.59 -6.09 20.61
CA GLN A 37 33.18 -7.03 19.66
C GLN A 37 32.52 -8.40 19.78
N GLY A 38 32.12 -8.97 18.65
CA GLY A 38 31.49 -10.29 18.56
C GLY A 38 32.15 -11.18 17.53
N THR A 39 31.59 -12.37 17.31
CA THR A 39 32.03 -13.28 16.24
C THR A 39 31.01 -13.23 15.11
N ASN A 40 31.35 -12.57 14.01
CA ASN A 40 30.54 -12.47 12.80
C ASN A 40 31.37 -12.87 11.57
N PRO A 41 30.75 -13.32 10.46
CA PRO A 41 31.47 -13.79 9.26
C PRO A 41 32.07 -12.66 8.41
N TYR A 42 31.99 -11.41 8.86
CA TYR A 42 32.42 -10.21 8.14
C TYR A 42 33.25 -9.28 9.04
N PRO A 43 34.03 -8.35 8.47
CA PRO A 43 34.80 -7.35 9.22
C PRO A 43 33.92 -6.53 10.16
N GLN A 44 34.41 -6.30 11.39
CA GLN A 44 33.73 -5.51 12.41
C GLN A 44 34.55 -4.28 12.77
N PHE A 45 33.87 -3.15 12.92
CA PHE A 45 34.48 -1.88 13.33
C PHE A 45 33.82 -1.36 14.60
N SER A 46 34.62 -0.72 15.46
CA SER A 46 34.16 -0.10 16.70
C SER A 46 33.41 1.22 16.47
N SER A 47 33.64 1.87 15.33
CA SER A 47 33.00 3.13 14.96
C SER A 47 32.69 3.19 13.46
N LEU A 48 31.60 3.89 13.12
CA LEU A 48 31.23 4.21 11.75
C LEU A 48 32.32 5.00 11.00
N LYS A 49 33.14 5.77 11.73
CA LYS A 49 34.24 6.57 11.16
C LYS A 49 35.39 5.70 10.64
N GLU A 50 35.63 4.57 11.28
CA GLU A 50 36.71 3.62 10.98
C GLU A 50 36.37 2.68 9.83
N CYS A 51 35.08 2.52 9.52
CA CYS A 51 34.63 1.68 8.43
C CYS A 51 34.97 2.32 7.09
N ASP A 52 35.88 1.72 6.33
CA ASP A 52 36.31 2.12 4.99
C ASP A 52 35.66 1.28 3.88
N ILE A 53 34.81 0.32 4.26
CA ILE A 53 34.14 -0.59 3.34
C ILE A 53 32.98 0.13 2.62
N HIS A 54 32.96 0.01 1.29
CA HIS A 54 31.86 0.49 0.46
C HIS A 54 30.70 -0.50 0.46
N ALA A 55 29.47 0.01 0.54
CA ALA A 55 28.24 -0.76 0.53
C ALA A 55 27.14 -0.03 -0.24
N ASP A 56 26.10 -0.76 -0.66
CA ASP A 56 24.94 -0.18 -1.34
C ASP A 56 23.93 0.38 -0.33
N VAL A 57 23.88 -0.23 0.86
CA VAL A 57 22.93 0.14 1.92
C VAL A 57 23.51 -0.01 3.32
N ILE A 58 23.13 0.88 4.23
CA ILE A 58 23.39 0.77 5.67
C ILE A 58 22.07 0.49 6.39
N ILE A 59 21.98 -0.61 7.13
CA ILE A 59 20.81 -0.98 7.93
C ILE A 59 21.10 -0.66 9.40
N ASP A 60 20.29 0.22 9.99
CA ASP A 60 20.51 0.76 11.33
C ASP A 60 19.41 0.34 12.32
N PHE A 61 19.80 -0.49 13.30
CA PHE A 61 18.99 -0.90 14.46
C PHE A 61 19.71 -0.54 15.77
N SER A 62 20.08 0.72 15.92
CA SER A 62 20.95 1.16 17.00
C SER A 62 20.27 2.17 17.94
N THR A 63 20.91 3.31 18.20
CA THR A 63 20.42 4.36 19.10
C THR A 63 20.48 5.72 18.41
N PRO A 64 19.59 6.66 18.78
CA PRO A 64 19.55 7.98 18.15
C PRO A 64 20.89 8.75 18.20
N LYS A 65 21.73 8.48 19.21
CA LYS A 65 23.00 9.19 19.45
C LYS A 65 23.98 9.08 18.28
N ILE A 66 23.98 7.96 17.56
CA ILE A 66 24.94 7.69 16.49
C ILE A 66 24.37 7.95 15.10
N LEU A 67 23.14 8.44 14.99
CA LEU A 67 22.46 8.69 13.72
C LEU A 67 23.27 9.61 12.80
N HIS A 68 23.86 10.68 13.35
CA HIS A 68 24.67 11.63 12.59
C HIS A 68 25.90 10.95 11.94
N GLU A 69 26.51 9.96 12.59
CA GLU A 69 27.63 9.21 12.03
C GLU A 69 27.15 8.24 10.93
N VAL A 70 25.97 7.66 11.08
CA VAL A 70 25.35 6.79 10.06
C VAL A 70 25.09 7.59 8.79
N ILE A 71 24.48 8.78 8.93
CA ILE A 71 24.22 9.69 7.81
C ILE A 71 25.54 10.10 7.13
N ALA A 72 26.55 10.47 7.91
CA ALA A 72 27.85 10.88 7.35
C ALA A 72 28.53 9.76 6.55
N LEU A 73 28.49 8.51 7.06
CA LEU A 73 29.01 7.35 6.34
C LEU A 73 28.25 7.10 5.05
N ALA A 74 26.92 7.18 5.08
CA ALA A 74 26.07 6.96 3.92
C ALA A 74 26.31 7.99 2.81
N ILE A 75 26.40 9.28 3.16
CA ILE A 75 26.70 10.34 2.19
C ILE A 75 28.08 10.12 1.57
N ARG A 76 29.09 9.81 2.40
CA ARG A 76 30.46 9.54 1.93
C ARG A 76 30.50 8.39 0.93
N ASN A 77 29.75 7.32 1.20
CA ASN A 77 29.71 6.13 0.36
C ASN A 77 28.68 6.24 -0.78
N LYS A 78 27.85 7.29 -0.80
CA LYS A 78 26.65 7.39 -1.66
C LYS A 78 25.71 6.17 -1.52
N SER A 79 25.65 5.61 -0.33
CA SER A 79 24.81 4.46 0.00
C SER A 79 23.42 4.91 0.43
N ALA A 80 22.42 4.06 0.19
CA ALA A 80 21.12 4.21 0.82
C ALA A 80 21.19 3.91 2.33
N ILE A 81 20.23 4.40 3.10
CA ILE A 81 20.08 4.05 4.52
C ILE A 81 18.70 3.50 4.84
N VAL A 82 18.65 2.51 5.72
CA VAL A 82 17.43 1.95 6.32
C VAL A 82 17.50 2.18 7.83
N ILE A 83 16.77 3.16 8.32
CA ILE A 83 16.73 3.55 9.74
C ILE A 83 15.51 2.93 10.40
N ALA A 84 15.76 1.92 11.23
CA ALA A 84 14.77 1.31 12.13
C ALA A 84 14.88 1.80 13.58
N THR A 85 15.82 2.70 13.86
CA THR A 85 16.05 3.27 15.18
C THR A 85 14.83 4.07 15.66
N THR A 86 14.29 3.68 16.82
CA THR A 86 13.15 4.35 17.47
C THR A 86 13.60 5.46 18.43
N GLY A 87 12.69 6.37 18.81
CA GLY A 87 12.99 7.44 19.77
C GLY A 87 13.79 8.61 19.18
N LEU A 88 13.64 8.86 17.88
CA LEU A 88 14.22 10.00 17.19
C LEU A 88 13.47 11.29 17.58
N SER A 89 14.18 12.40 17.79
CA SER A 89 13.61 13.72 17.99
C SER A 89 13.31 14.38 16.64
N GLU A 90 12.55 15.47 16.64
CA GLU A 90 12.33 16.28 15.43
C GLU A 90 13.65 16.74 14.78
N GLN A 91 14.67 17.04 15.59
CA GLN A 91 16.00 17.38 15.08
C GLN A 91 16.64 16.21 14.30
N HIS A 92 16.50 14.98 14.78
CA HIS A 92 16.98 13.80 14.07
C HIS A 92 16.20 13.56 12.77
N LEU A 93 14.88 13.81 12.77
CA LEU A 93 14.06 13.68 11.57
C LEU A 93 14.48 14.72 10.52
N GLU A 94 14.78 15.95 10.93
CA GLU A 94 15.25 17.00 10.01
C GLU A 94 16.62 16.68 9.40
N GLN A 95 17.53 16.09 10.19
CA GLN A 95 18.80 15.58 9.67
C GLN A 95 18.60 14.53 8.58
N LEU A 96 17.65 13.62 8.77
CA LEU A 96 17.31 12.60 7.77
C LEU A 96 16.65 13.20 6.52
N ARG A 97 15.76 14.19 6.68
CA ARG A 97 15.16 14.92 5.54
C ARG A 97 16.22 15.69 4.75
N THR A 98 17.19 16.27 5.43
CA THR A 98 18.32 16.95 4.77
C THR A 98 19.18 15.94 4.00
N ALA A 99 19.52 14.80 4.61
CA ALA A 99 20.28 13.74 3.95
C ALA A 99 19.53 13.16 2.73
N ALA A 100 18.19 13.11 2.79
CA ALA A 100 17.34 12.64 1.71
C ALA A 100 17.45 13.47 0.42
N LEU A 101 18.02 14.68 0.47
CA LEU A 101 18.32 15.48 -0.72
C LEU A 101 19.48 14.90 -1.55
N GLU A 102 20.36 14.12 -0.92
CA GLU A 102 21.58 13.59 -1.53
C GLU A 102 21.59 12.07 -1.68
N ILE A 103 20.93 11.35 -0.75
CA ILE A 103 20.90 9.88 -0.72
C ILE A 103 19.47 9.36 -0.50
N PRO A 104 19.17 8.11 -0.90
CA PRO A 104 17.92 7.45 -0.54
C PRO A 104 17.86 7.14 0.96
N VAL A 105 16.86 7.66 1.65
CA VAL A 105 16.65 7.48 3.09
C VAL A 105 15.35 6.74 3.32
N PHE A 106 15.42 5.53 3.86
CA PHE A 106 14.27 4.77 4.30
C PHE A 106 14.15 4.83 5.82
N ARG A 107 12.99 5.22 6.36
CA ARG A 107 12.76 5.24 7.80
C ARG A 107 11.45 4.58 8.16
N SER A 108 11.49 3.70 9.17
CA SER A 108 10.29 3.19 9.81
C SER A 108 10.48 2.94 11.29
N ALA A 109 9.50 3.33 12.11
CA ALA A 109 9.45 2.96 13.52
C ALA A 109 9.10 1.47 13.73
N ASN A 110 8.55 0.80 12.71
CA ASN A 110 8.26 -0.63 12.72
C ASN A 110 8.43 -1.23 11.32
N MET A 111 9.37 -2.17 11.19
CA MET A 111 9.66 -2.83 9.91
C MET A 111 8.70 -3.99 9.59
N SER A 112 7.75 -4.35 10.46
CA SER A 112 6.76 -5.38 10.16
C SER A 112 5.78 -4.92 9.09
N LEU A 113 5.71 -5.66 7.97
CA LEU A 113 4.67 -5.48 6.96
C LEU A 113 3.26 -5.61 7.57
N GLY A 114 3.08 -6.56 8.50
CA GLY A 114 1.80 -6.80 9.16
C GLY A 114 1.31 -5.60 9.98
N ILE A 115 2.21 -4.91 10.69
CA ILE A 115 1.85 -3.67 11.43
C ILE A 115 1.48 -2.53 10.48
N ASN A 116 2.11 -2.45 9.30
CA ASN A 116 1.74 -1.45 8.30
C ASN A 116 0.35 -1.74 7.70
N LEU A 117 0.03 -3.00 7.42
CA LEU A 117 -1.33 -3.40 7.04
C LEU A 117 -2.34 -3.07 8.13
N VAL A 118 -2.03 -3.38 9.40
CA VAL A 118 -2.92 -3.06 10.52
C VAL A 118 -3.20 -1.56 10.58
N GLN A 119 -2.22 -0.68 10.40
CA GLN A 119 -2.48 0.77 10.35
C GLN A 119 -3.50 1.15 9.27
N GLN A 120 -3.39 0.58 8.07
CA GLN A 120 -4.35 0.83 6.98
C GLN A 120 -5.76 0.31 7.31
N LEU A 121 -5.84 -0.89 7.90
CA LEU A 121 -7.11 -1.46 8.35
C LEU A 121 -7.75 -0.60 9.45
N LEU A 122 -6.96 -0.10 10.41
CA LEU A 122 -7.44 0.78 11.48
C LEU A 122 -7.95 2.11 10.92
N GLN A 123 -7.25 2.71 9.97
CA GLN A 123 -7.69 3.93 9.30
C GLN A 123 -9.01 3.70 8.56
N SER A 124 -9.13 2.58 7.84
CA SER A 124 -10.37 2.21 7.14
C SER A 124 -11.52 1.98 8.12
N ALA A 125 -11.30 1.16 9.15
CA ALA A 125 -12.28 0.88 10.19
C ALA A 125 -12.74 2.16 10.91
N THR A 126 -11.81 3.06 11.23
CA THR A 126 -12.11 4.34 11.89
C THR A 126 -12.98 5.25 11.01
N LYS A 127 -12.71 5.31 9.69
CA LYS A 127 -13.55 6.07 8.75
C LYS A 127 -14.97 5.51 8.64
N VAL A 128 -15.14 4.20 8.70
CA VAL A 128 -16.45 3.53 8.56
C VAL A 128 -17.26 3.56 9.87
N LEU A 129 -16.60 3.28 11.00
CA LEU A 129 -17.25 3.18 12.31
C LEU A 129 -17.52 4.57 12.90
N GLY A 130 -16.65 5.54 12.61
CA GLY A 130 -16.79 6.93 13.04
C GLY A 130 -16.69 7.07 14.56
N ASP A 131 -17.49 7.98 15.12
CA ASP A 131 -17.52 8.29 16.55
C ASP A 131 -18.47 7.39 17.37
N ARG A 132 -19.05 6.38 16.72
CA ARG A 132 -20.04 5.47 17.32
C ARG A 132 -19.40 4.36 18.17
N TYR A 133 -18.08 4.22 18.10
CA TYR A 133 -17.34 3.12 18.68
C TYR A 133 -16.25 3.64 19.61
N ASP A 134 -16.14 3.00 20.76
CA ASP A 134 -15.08 3.25 21.73
C ASP A 134 -13.81 2.51 21.30
N ILE A 135 -12.71 3.22 21.12
CA ILE A 135 -11.46 2.65 20.61
C ILE A 135 -10.49 2.40 21.76
N GLU A 136 -10.03 1.16 21.90
CA GLU A 136 -9.07 0.74 22.91
C GLU A 136 -7.90 -0.01 22.27
N ILE A 137 -6.70 0.18 22.81
CA ILE A 137 -5.48 -0.52 22.41
C ILE A 137 -4.95 -1.29 23.60
N VAL A 138 -4.69 -2.58 23.40
CA VAL A 138 -4.00 -3.45 24.37
C VAL A 138 -2.74 -3.98 23.72
N GLU A 139 -1.58 -3.72 24.35
CA GLU A 139 -0.30 -4.27 23.92
C GLU A 139 0.32 -5.18 24.98
N LYS A 140 1.00 -6.24 24.54
CA LYS A 140 1.69 -7.21 25.41
C LYS A 140 3.12 -7.39 24.96
N HIS A 141 4.07 -7.30 25.90
CA HIS A 141 5.48 -7.55 25.65
C HIS A 141 6.17 -8.27 26.81
N HIS A 142 7.38 -8.75 26.57
CA HIS A 142 8.22 -9.40 27.56
C HIS A 142 8.51 -8.52 28.79
N LYS A 143 8.82 -9.16 29.92
CA LYS A 143 9.08 -8.49 31.21
C LYS A 143 10.21 -7.43 31.20
N LEU A 144 11.16 -7.54 30.26
CA LEU A 144 12.32 -6.64 30.15
C LEU A 144 12.08 -5.38 29.31
N LYS A 145 10.87 -5.18 28.75
CA LYS A 145 10.60 -4.02 27.90
C LYS A 145 10.41 -2.79 28.79
N LYS A 146 11.21 -1.75 28.54
CA LYS A 146 11.31 -0.57 29.41
C LYS A 146 10.25 0.49 29.10
N ASP A 147 9.99 0.72 27.82
CA ASP A 147 9.00 1.69 27.34
C ASP A 147 7.58 1.13 27.47
N ALA A 148 6.63 1.98 27.88
CA ALA A 148 5.20 1.71 27.95
C ALA A 148 4.41 3.02 27.76
N PRO A 149 3.46 3.11 26.80
CA PRO A 149 3.17 2.11 25.78
C PRO A 149 4.34 1.88 24.81
N SER A 150 4.33 0.73 24.14
CA SER A 150 5.29 0.47 23.07
C SER A 150 5.17 1.51 21.93
N GLY A 151 6.28 1.81 21.27
CA GLY A 151 6.27 2.71 20.10
C GLY A 151 5.31 2.26 18.97
N THR A 152 5.05 0.95 18.85
CA THR A 152 4.03 0.44 17.91
C THR A 152 2.61 0.75 18.37
N ALA A 153 2.30 0.67 19.67
CA ALA A 153 0.98 1.06 20.17
C ALA A 153 0.70 2.55 19.93
N LEU A 154 1.71 3.41 20.13
CA LEU A 154 1.60 4.84 19.79
C LEU A 154 1.41 5.06 18.29
N LEU A 155 2.16 4.35 17.44
CA LEU A 155 1.98 4.39 15.99
C LEU A 155 0.55 4.02 15.56
N LEU A 156 -0.02 2.97 16.15
CA LEU A 156 -1.40 2.56 15.87
C LEU A 156 -2.40 3.64 16.35
N ALA A 157 -2.21 4.20 17.55
CA ALA A 157 -3.04 5.30 18.07
C ALA A 157 -2.99 6.55 17.19
N GLU A 158 -1.80 6.92 16.71
CA GLU A 158 -1.59 8.02 15.78
C GLU A 158 -2.29 7.76 14.44
N SER A 159 -2.25 6.52 13.93
CA SER A 159 -2.92 6.16 12.67
C SER A 159 -4.44 6.32 12.75
N ILE A 160 -5.05 6.00 13.90
CA ILE A 160 -6.47 6.21 14.18
C ILE A 160 -6.77 7.71 14.21
N ASN A 161 -6.00 8.49 14.95
CA ASN A 161 -6.19 9.94 15.07
C ASN A 161 -5.93 10.71 13.77
N ALA A 162 -5.12 10.17 12.85
CA ALA A 162 -4.79 10.82 11.58
C ALA A 162 -6.00 10.96 10.64
N VAL A 163 -7.02 10.10 10.78
CA VAL A 163 -8.20 10.08 9.89
C VAL A 163 -9.47 10.61 10.56
N ARG A 164 -9.37 11.07 11.80
CA ARG A 164 -10.49 11.64 12.56
C ARG A 164 -10.49 13.16 12.44
N ALA A 165 -11.68 13.75 12.39
CA ALA A 165 -11.83 15.20 12.48
C ALA A 165 -11.41 15.72 13.87
N GLU A 166 -11.85 15.03 14.92
CA GLU A 166 -11.47 15.31 16.31
C GLU A 166 -10.56 14.19 16.84
N LYS A 167 -9.36 14.58 17.27
CA LYS A 167 -8.36 13.65 17.81
C LYS A 167 -8.79 13.20 19.21
N LEU A 168 -8.74 11.90 19.44
CA LEU A 168 -8.90 11.32 20.76
C LEU A 168 -7.64 11.57 21.61
N ARG A 169 -7.86 11.93 22.87
CA ARG A 169 -6.82 12.07 23.88
C ARG A 169 -6.39 10.69 24.36
N TYR A 170 -5.08 10.44 24.44
CA TYR A 170 -4.58 9.15 24.93
C TYR A 170 -4.78 9.03 26.45
N GLU A 171 -5.35 7.90 26.89
CA GLU A 171 -5.53 7.55 28.29
C GLU A 171 -4.72 6.28 28.61
N PHE A 172 -3.72 6.40 29.49
CA PHE A 172 -2.75 5.34 29.76
C PHE A 172 -3.13 4.54 31.00
N GLY A 173 -4.04 3.59 30.83
CA GLY A 173 -4.56 2.77 31.92
C GLY A 173 -5.73 3.42 32.66
N ARG A 174 -6.44 2.62 33.46
CA ARG A 174 -7.55 3.07 34.31
C ARG A 174 -7.38 2.47 35.70
N SER A 175 -7.59 3.27 36.75
CA SER A 175 -7.43 2.83 38.14
C SER A 175 -8.35 3.60 39.08
N GLY A 176 -8.87 2.93 40.11
CA GLY A 176 -9.69 3.56 41.15
C GLY A 176 -11.18 3.26 41.01
N ILE A 177 -11.98 3.96 41.82
CA ILE A 177 -13.43 3.72 41.99
C ILE A 177 -14.27 4.51 40.97
N ASP A 178 -13.72 5.61 40.47
CA ASP A 178 -14.35 6.49 39.48
C ASP A 178 -13.44 6.62 38.26
N ALA A 179 -13.46 5.59 37.42
CA ALA A 179 -12.67 5.49 36.20
C ALA A 179 -13.58 5.34 34.97
N LEU A 180 -14.72 6.01 34.98
CA LEU A 180 -15.67 6.01 33.87
C LEU A 180 -15.00 6.57 32.61
N ARG A 181 -15.14 5.85 31.49
CA ARG A 181 -14.57 6.24 30.20
C ARG A 181 -15.19 7.55 29.71
N LYS A 182 -14.36 8.46 29.21
CA LYS A 182 -14.82 9.67 28.53
C LYS A 182 -14.94 9.45 27.01
N PRO A 183 -15.89 10.12 26.32
CA PRO A 183 -16.05 9.96 24.88
C PRO A 183 -14.84 10.39 24.04
N ASP A 184 -14.04 11.33 24.55
CA ASP A 184 -12.88 11.92 23.86
C ASP A 184 -11.58 11.13 24.05
N GLU A 185 -11.62 9.95 24.67
CA GLU A 185 -10.40 9.20 25.02
C GLU A 185 -10.15 7.96 24.15
N LEU A 186 -8.88 7.69 23.86
CA LEU A 186 -8.38 6.44 23.28
C LEU A 186 -7.56 5.74 24.35
N GLY A 187 -8.09 4.65 24.90
CA GLY A 187 -7.42 3.92 25.97
C GLY A 187 -6.26 3.08 25.46
N ILE A 188 -5.12 3.14 26.14
CA ILE A 188 -3.91 2.36 25.80
C ILE A 188 -3.41 1.63 27.05
N HIS A 189 -3.49 0.29 27.02
CA HIS A 189 -3.09 -0.58 28.12
C HIS A 189 -1.86 -1.41 27.74
N SER A 190 -0.88 -1.44 28.64
CA SER A 190 0.42 -2.10 28.40
C SER A 190 0.66 -3.24 29.38
N LEU A 191 0.77 -4.46 28.88
CA LEU A 191 1.04 -5.66 29.68
C LEU A 191 2.50 -6.07 29.53
N ARG A 192 3.13 -6.47 30.64
CA ARG A 192 4.52 -6.95 30.68
C ARG A 192 4.56 -8.33 31.32
N GLY A 193 5.01 -9.33 30.57
CA GLY A 193 5.03 -10.70 31.06
C GLY A 193 5.85 -11.66 30.20
N GLY A 194 6.53 -12.60 30.86
CA GLY A 194 7.26 -13.69 30.20
C GLY A 194 8.24 -13.23 29.13
N THR A 195 8.18 -13.90 27.98
CA THR A 195 9.05 -13.73 26.80
C THR A 195 8.31 -13.22 25.56
N ILE A 196 7.09 -12.69 25.72
CA ILE A 196 6.24 -12.21 24.62
C ILE A 196 7.02 -11.22 23.75
N VAL A 197 7.12 -11.49 22.45
CA VAL A 197 7.89 -10.65 21.53
C VAL A 197 7.17 -9.34 21.29
N GLY A 198 5.87 -9.40 21.00
CA GLY A 198 4.97 -8.26 20.87
C GLY A 198 3.61 -8.71 20.37
N GLU A 199 2.55 -8.22 21.01
CA GLU A 199 1.16 -8.39 20.57
C GLU A 199 0.47 -7.04 20.71
N HIS A 200 -0.34 -6.69 19.70
CA HIS A 200 -1.06 -5.42 19.62
C HIS A 200 -2.46 -5.70 19.13
N GLU A 201 -3.44 -5.47 19.99
CA GLU A 201 -4.85 -5.55 19.66
C GLU A 201 -5.47 -4.16 19.76
N VAL A 202 -6.22 -3.78 18.74
CA VAL A 202 -7.08 -2.61 18.77
C VAL A 202 -8.51 -3.09 18.66
N SER A 203 -9.38 -2.68 19.58
CA SER A 203 -10.80 -2.97 19.53
C SER A 203 -11.61 -1.71 19.32
N PHE A 204 -12.63 -1.84 18.47
CA PHE A 204 -13.72 -0.89 18.31
C PHE A 204 -14.92 -1.50 19.02
N ASN A 205 -15.32 -0.90 20.14
CA ASN A 205 -16.36 -1.42 21.02
C ASN A 205 -17.64 -0.61 20.82
N GLY A 206 -18.64 -1.24 20.21
CA GLY A 206 -19.97 -0.66 19.99
C GLY A 206 -20.97 -1.12 21.05
N GLN A 207 -22.24 -0.80 20.84
CA GLN A 207 -23.31 -1.14 21.78
C GLN A 207 -23.54 -2.66 21.90
N ASP A 208 -23.53 -3.38 20.77
CA ASP A 208 -23.88 -4.80 20.70
C ASP A 208 -22.86 -5.64 19.89
N GLU A 209 -21.73 -5.03 19.49
CA GLU A 209 -20.67 -5.71 18.75
C GLU A 209 -19.28 -5.15 19.09
N VAL A 210 -18.27 -5.99 18.93
CA VAL A 210 -16.86 -5.62 19.08
C VAL A 210 -16.10 -6.11 17.86
N ILE A 211 -15.35 -5.19 17.25
CA ILE A 211 -14.48 -5.50 16.13
C ILE A 211 -13.04 -5.34 16.61
N SER A 212 -12.28 -6.44 16.60
CA SER A 212 -10.88 -6.46 17.04
C SER A 212 -9.93 -6.71 15.87
N ILE A 213 -8.88 -5.91 15.78
CA ILE A 213 -7.78 -6.08 14.84
C ILE A 213 -6.51 -6.35 15.66
N CYS A 214 -5.95 -7.55 15.51
CA CYS A 214 -4.81 -8.00 16.30
C CYS A 214 -3.61 -8.38 15.41
N HIS A 215 -2.42 -7.96 15.82
CA HIS A 215 -1.16 -8.42 15.28
C HIS A 215 -0.29 -9.04 16.38
N GLN A 216 0.17 -10.26 16.13
CA GLN A 216 1.07 -10.99 17.03
C GLN A 216 2.38 -11.32 16.33
N ALA A 217 3.50 -10.89 16.93
CA ALA A 217 4.83 -11.28 16.49
C ALA A 217 5.31 -12.52 17.26
N PHE A 218 5.63 -13.61 16.55
CA PHE A 218 6.21 -14.82 17.16
C PHE A 218 7.72 -14.73 17.34
N SER A 219 8.40 -13.93 16.53
CA SER A 219 9.85 -13.77 16.58
C SER A 219 10.27 -12.41 16.06
N ARG A 220 11.53 -12.04 16.30
CA ARG A 220 12.13 -10.80 15.75
C ARG A 220 12.40 -10.89 14.25
N GLN A 221 12.25 -12.07 13.64
CA GLN A 221 12.46 -12.26 12.21
C GLN A 221 11.53 -11.38 11.38
N VAL A 222 10.29 -11.13 11.85
CA VAL A 222 9.32 -10.27 11.12
C VAL A 222 9.82 -8.84 10.88
N PHE A 223 10.66 -8.31 11.78
CA PHE A 223 11.26 -6.99 11.61
C PHE A 223 12.50 -7.04 10.72
N ALA A 224 13.27 -8.13 10.81
CA ALA A 224 14.46 -8.33 10.00
C ALA A 224 14.09 -8.57 8.53
N THR A 225 13.07 -9.39 8.24
CA THR A 225 12.57 -9.59 6.87
C THR A 225 12.06 -8.29 6.26
N GLY A 226 11.37 -7.46 7.04
CA GLY A 226 10.95 -6.13 6.63
C GLY A 226 12.11 -5.19 6.33
N ALA A 227 13.17 -5.17 7.15
CA ALA A 227 14.36 -4.38 6.88
C ALA A 227 15.14 -4.86 5.65
N ILE A 228 15.19 -6.18 5.41
CA ILE A 228 15.77 -6.76 4.18
C ILE A 228 14.95 -6.33 2.95
N ALA A 229 13.62 -6.36 3.04
CA ALA A 229 12.74 -5.87 1.98
C ALA A 229 12.95 -4.36 1.73
N ALA A 230 13.02 -3.55 2.79
CA ALA A 230 13.32 -2.13 2.70
C ALA A 230 14.69 -1.87 2.07
N ALA A 231 15.71 -2.67 2.42
CA ALA A 231 17.04 -2.59 1.82
C ALA A 231 17.02 -2.91 0.31
N ARG A 232 16.30 -3.95 -0.12
CA ARG A 232 16.10 -4.27 -1.55
C ARG A 232 15.39 -3.16 -2.31
N TYR A 233 14.39 -2.57 -1.68
CA TYR A 233 13.62 -1.48 -2.24
C TYR A 233 14.48 -0.22 -2.40
N ILE A 234 15.12 0.24 -1.33
CA ILE A 234 15.75 1.56 -1.26
C ILE A 234 17.00 1.71 -2.14
N VAL A 235 17.75 0.62 -2.39
CA VAL A 235 18.97 0.67 -3.22
C VAL A 235 18.71 1.04 -4.68
N ASN A 236 17.48 0.87 -5.15
CA ASN A 236 17.08 1.20 -6.52
C ASN A 236 16.38 2.56 -6.61
N GLN A 237 16.25 3.27 -5.49
CA GLN A 237 15.54 4.54 -5.43
C GLN A 237 16.47 5.73 -5.68
N LYS A 238 15.87 6.84 -6.10
CA LYS A 238 16.56 8.13 -6.18
C LYS A 238 16.70 8.73 -4.77
N PRO A 239 17.55 9.77 -4.59
CA PRO A 239 17.53 10.56 -3.37
C PRO A 239 16.11 11.00 -3.02
N GLY A 240 15.71 10.70 -1.78
CA GLY A 240 14.35 10.90 -1.31
C GLY A 240 14.15 10.29 0.07
N PHE A 241 13.04 10.66 0.72
CA PHE A 241 12.66 10.14 2.03
C PHE A 241 11.50 9.15 1.86
N TYR A 242 11.74 7.90 2.23
CA TYR A 242 10.86 6.76 1.99
C TYR A 242 10.48 6.07 3.30
N THR A 243 9.34 5.39 3.26
CA THR A 243 8.74 4.70 4.39
C THR A 243 8.24 3.31 3.98
N MET A 244 7.78 2.53 4.95
CA MET A 244 7.13 1.24 4.67
C MET A 244 5.90 1.40 3.77
N GLN A 245 5.16 2.51 3.87
CA GLN A 245 4.01 2.76 3.01
C GLN A 245 4.47 2.92 1.56
N ASP A 246 5.48 3.74 1.30
CA ASP A 246 6.03 3.96 -0.05
C ASP A 246 6.47 2.62 -0.68
N MET A 247 7.22 1.81 0.09
CA MET A 247 7.61 0.48 -0.37
C MET A 247 6.41 -0.41 -0.68
N ILE A 248 5.42 -0.49 0.20
CA ILE A 248 4.24 -1.34 0.00
C ILE A 248 3.45 -0.88 -1.23
N HIS A 249 3.21 0.42 -1.37
CA HIS A 249 2.47 0.98 -2.49
C HIS A 249 3.22 0.76 -3.82
N GLU A 250 4.53 1.02 -3.87
CA GLU A 250 5.30 0.84 -5.11
C GLU A 250 5.53 -0.63 -5.46
N SER A 251 5.71 -1.51 -4.46
CA SER A 251 5.90 -2.96 -4.66
C SER A 251 4.60 -3.68 -5.00
N SER A 252 3.45 -3.06 -4.77
CA SER A 252 2.13 -3.63 -4.96
C SER A 252 1.21 -2.66 -5.70
N ALA A 253 1.74 -2.09 -6.79
CA ALA A 253 0.98 -1.17 -7.63
C ALA A 253 -0.36 -1.78 -8.03
N VAL A 254 -0.33 -3.00 -8.56
CA VAL A 254 -1.52 -3.82 -8.80
C VAL A 254 -1.49 -4.98 -7.81
N THR A 255 -2.56 -5.17 -7.05
CA THR A 255 -2.70 -6.30 -6.13
C THR A 255 -3.71 -7.32 -6.62
N THR A 256 -4.65 -6.87 -7.46
CA THR A 256 -5.83 -7.66 -7.79
C THR A 256 -6.19 -7.53 -9.26
N LEU A 257 -6.66 -8.64 -9.82
CA LEU A 257 -7.16 -8.74 -11.17
C LEU A 257 -8.52 -9.42 -11.14
N TYR A 258 -9.56 -8.72 -11.58
CA TYR A 258 -10.91 -9.25 -11.71
C TYR A 258 -11.29 -9.44 -13.17
N THR A 259 -12.16 -10.41 -13.42
CA THR A 259 -12.81 -10.60 -14.72
C THR A 259 -14.30 -10.71 -14.51
N TYR A 260 -15.07 -9.92 -15.26
CA TYR A 260 -16.52 -9.99 -15.30
C TYR A 260 -16.89 -10.55 -16.68
N PRO A 261 -17.12 -11.88 -16.79
CA PRO A 261 -17.48 -12.50 -18.04
C PRO A 261 -18.92 -12.17 -18.44
N HIS A 262 -19.29 -12.53 -19.67
CA HIS A 262 -20.64 -12.36 -20.21
C HIS A 262 -21.11 -10.90 -20.25
N GLU A 263 -20.23 -9.96 -20.60
CA GLU A 263 -20.58 -8.57 -20.84
C GLU A 263 -20.93 -8.35 -22.32
N SER A 264 -21.66 -7.28 -22.62
CA SER A 264 -21.75 -6.69 -23.95
C SER A 264 -21.24 -5.26 -23.93
N LEU A 265 -20.56 -4.84 -24.98
CA LEU A 265 -20.08 -3.47 -25.15
C LEU A 265 -21.01 -2.73 -26.11
N VAL A 266 -21.62 -1.66 -25.63
CA VAL A 266 -22.38 -0.71 -26.42
C VAL A 266 -21.43 0.39 -26.88
N SER A 267 -21.50 0.76 -28.15
CA SER A 267 -20.78 1.91 -28.71
C SER A 267 -21.74 2.72 -29.56
N LEU A 268 -21.81 4.02 -29.30
CA LEU A 268 -22.61 4.99 -30.05
C LEU A 268 -21.70 6.08 -30.61
N GLU A 269 -21.96 6.48 -31.83
CA GLU A 269 -21.25 7.53 -32.55
C GLU A 269 -22.20 8.64 -33.00
N ASN A 270 -21.63 9.81 -33.28
CA ASN A 270 -22.36 11.00 -33.73
C ASN A 270 -23.47 11.46 -32.78
N ILE A 271 -23.25 11.35 -31.47
CA ILE A 271 -24.21 11.89 -30.50
C ILE A 271 -24.01 13.42 -30.43
N PRO A 272 -25.05 14.24 -30.63
CA PRO A 272 -24.97 15.68 -30.38
C PRO A 272 -24.56 15.97 -28.93
N ARG A 273 -23.94 17.12 -28.68
CA ARG A 273 -23.57 17.53 -27.31
C ARG A 273 -24.79 18.03 -26.51
N ASP A 274 -25.74 17.13 -26.31
CA ASP A 274 -26.99 17.36 -25.58
C ASP A 274 -27.12 16.33 -24.46
N MET A 275 -27.16 16.82 -23.21
CA MET A 275 -27.31 15.97 -22.03
C MET A 275 -28.75 15.46 -21.86
N GLN A 276 -29.75 16.13 -22.44
CA GLN A 276 -31.13 15.64 -22.40
C GLN A 276 -31.24 14.31 -23.15
N LEU A 277 -30.59 14.22 -24.32
CA LEU A 277 -30.56 13.03 -25.14
C LEU A 277 -29.83 11.86 -24.47
N ILE A 278 -28.71 12.11 -23.78
CA ILE A 278 -28.02 11.07 -22.98
C ILE A 278 -28.89 10.64 -21.79
N SER A 279 -29.52 11.61 -21.11
CA SER A 279 -30.42 11.32 -19.99
C SER A 279 -31.63 10.50 -20.43
N GLU A 280 -32.17 10.74 -21.62
CA GLU A 280 -33.27 9.97 -22.21
C GLU A 280 -32.85 8.51 -22.48
N LEU A 281 -31.68 8.31 -23.09
CA LEU A 281 -31.13 6.96 -23.32
C LEU A 281 -30.96 6.20 -22.01
N TYR A 282 -30.30 6.80 -21.01
CA TYR A 282 -30.08 6.15 -19.72
C TYR A 282 -31.38 5.94 -18.95
N GLY A 283 -32.33 6.86 -19.03
CA GLY A 283 -33.67 6.70 -18.47
C GLY A 283 -34.42 5.52 -19.09
N SER A 284 -34.32 5.33 -20.41
CA SER A 284 -34.93 4.21 -21.12
C SER A 284 -34.30 2.86 -20.71
N LEU A 285 -32.97 2.80 -20.60
CA LEU A 285 -32.27 1.61 -20.11
C LEU A 285 -32.66 1.27 -18.66
N ALA A 286 -32.64 2.27 -17.77
CA ALA A 286 -33.01 2.11 -16.36
C ALA A 286 -34.47 1.65 -16.19
N SER A 287 -35.40 2.19 -16.98
CA SER A 287 -36.82 1.79 -16.95
C SER A 287 -37.07 0.35 -17.40
N ASN A 288 -36.05 -0.31 -17.99
CA ASN A 288 -36.08 -1.71 -18.41
C ASN A 288 -35.18 -2.61 -17.53
N ASP A 289 -34.77 -2.12 -16.35
CA ASP A 289 -33.89 -2.79 -15.39
C ASP A 289 -32.51 -3.16 -15.96
N ILE A 290 -31.97 -2.34 -16.86
CA ILE A 290 -30.66 -2.55 -17.47
C ILE A 290 -29.61 -1.73 -16.74
N PHE A 291 -28.66 -2.44 -16.11
CA PHE A 291 -27.52 -1.82 -15.44
C PHE A 291 -26.42 -1.49 -16.46
N ILE A 292 -25.92 -0.26 -16.40
CA ILE A 292 -24.79 0.21 -17.21
C ILE A 292 -23.53 0.35 -16.33
N ASP A 293 -22.38 0.05 -16.90
CA ASP A 293 -21.07 0.23 -16.28
C ASP A 293 -20.04 0.73 -17.33
N MET A 294 -18.82 1.05 -16.92
CA MET A 294 -17.73 1.46 -17.81
C MET A 294 -18.12 2.59 -18.79
N ILE A 295 -18.84 3.59 -18.29
CA ILE A 295 -19.26 4.74 -19.09
C ILE A 295 -18.01 5.54 -19.52
N SER A 296 -17.84 5.72 -20.83
CA SER A 296 -16.75 6.50 -21.43
C SER A 296 -17.27 7.44 -22.50
N HIS A 297 -16.96 8.72 -22.34
CA HIS A 297 -17.33 9.78 -23.27
C HIS A 297 -16.06 10.29 -23.95
N THR A 298 -16.08 10.42 -25.27
CA THR A 298 -14.99 11.08 -25.98
C THR A 298 -15.16 12.60 -25.92
N GLY A 299 -14.06 13.34 -26.06
CA GLY A 299 -14.13 14.77 -26.39
C GLY A 299 -14.94 15.00 -27.67
N SER A 300 -15.51 16.20 -27.80
CA SER A 300 -16.33 16.52 -28.97
C SER A 300 -15.48 16.86 -30.19
N VAL A 301 -15.82 16.27 -31.33
CA VAL A 301 -15.32 16.64 -32.66
C VAL A 301 -16.51 17.11 -33.49
N ASN A 302 -16.44 18.33 -34.03
CA ASN A 302 -17.52 18.94 -34.82
C ASN A 302 -18.88 18.97 -34.11
N GLY A 303 -18.91 19.23 -32.79
CA GLY A 303 -20.14 19.31 -31.99
C GLY A 303 -20.78 17.98 -31.63
N HIS A 304 -20.17 16.86 -32.07
CA HIS A 304 -20.63 15.51 -31.77
C HIS A 304 -19.62 14.80 -30.86
N GLN A 305 -20.08 13.79 -30.13
CA GLN A 305 -19.27 12.95 -29.25
C GLN A 305 -19.63 11.48 -29.47
N SER A 306 -18.72 10.59 -29.08
CA SER A 306 -18.98 9.16 -29.01
C SER A 306 -19.13 8.74 -27.55
N LEU A 307 -19.97 7.73 -27.35
CA LEU A 307 -20.30 7.18 -26.04
C LEU A 307 -20.13 5.66 -26.09
N SER A 308 -19.49 5.09 -25.09
CA SER A 308 -19.49 3.65 -24.89
C SER A 308 -19.77 3.31 -23.44
N PHE A 309 -20.44 2.19 -23.21
CA PHE A 309 -20.68 1.63 -21.89
C PHE A 309 -20.87 0.12 -22.00
N SER A 310 -20.63 -0.60 -20.91
CA SER A 310 -20.90 -2.04 -20.83
C SER A 310 -22.24 -2.32 -20.16
N ILE A 311 -22.79 -3.47 -20.49
CA ILE A 311 -24.00 -4.04 -19.90
C ILE A 311 -23.80 -5.54 -19.67
N GLU A 312 -24.58 -6.11 -18.77
CA GLU A 312 -24.65 -7.57 -18.67
C GLU A 312 -25.20 -8.19 -19.96
N GLY A 313 -24.57 -9.28 -20.40
CA GLY A 313 -24.91 -9.94 -21.67
C GLY A 313 -26.32 -10.53 -21.72
N LYS A 314 -26.94 -10.77 -20.56
CA LYS A 314 -28.35 -11.18 -20.45
C LYS A 314 -29.30 -10.10 -20.98
N ASP A 315 -28.90 -8.82 -20.91
CA ASP A 315 -29.72 -7.68 -21.29
C ASP A 315 -29.50 -7.24 -22.74
N HIS A 316 -28.59 -7.90 -23.46
CA HIS A 316 -28.21 -7.56 -24.83
C HIS A 316 -29.41 -7.33 -25.76
N SER A 317 -30.35 -8.28 -25.85
CA SER A 317 -31.48 -8.18 -26.77
C SER A 317 -32.43 -7.05 -26.41
N LYS A 318 -32.58 -6.76 -25.11
CA LYS A 318 -33.40 -5.62 -24.65
C LYS A 318 -32.72 -4.30 -25.02
N THR A 319 -31.42 -4.20 -24.76
CA THR A 319 -30.63 -3.00 -25.10
C THR A 319 -30.61 -2.76 -26.61
N GLU A 320 -30.47 -3.79 -27.42
CA GLU A 320 -30.50 -3.66 -28.89
C GLU A 320 -31.83 -3.07 -29.38
N ALA A 321 -32.97 -3.52 -28.82
CA ALA A 321 -34.28 -2.98 -29.15
C ALA A 321 -34.42 -1.49 -28.75
N ILE A 322 -33.91 -1.13 -27.57
CA ILE A 322 -33.92 0.27 -27.09
C ILE A 322 -33.04 1.15 -27.99
N LEU A 323 -31.83 0.70 -28.31
CA LEU A 323 -30.89 1.44 -29.17
C LEU A 323 -31.44 1.61 -30.58
N PHE A 324 -32.12 0.59 -31.11
CA PHE A 324 -32.78 0.66 -32.40
C PHE A 324 -33.84 1.77 -32.45
N GLU A 325 -34.76 1.79 -31.49
CA GLU A 325 -35.79 2.84 -31.41
C GLU A 325 -35.19 4.22 -31.13
N PHE A 326 -34.19 4.31 -30.25
CA PHE A 326 -33.46 5.54 -29.97
C PHE A 326 -32.79 6.11 -31.24
N SER A 327 -32.12 5.26 -32.03
CA SER A 327 -31.48 5.69 -33.28
C SER A 327 -32.45 6.14 -34.37
N LYS A 328 -33.70 5.65 -34.36
CA LYS A 328 -34.75 6.14 -35.26
C LYS A 328 -35.28 7.52 -34.87
N LEU A 329 -35.39 7.78 -33.57
CA LEU A 329 -35.86 9.07 -33.05
C LEU A 329 -34.82 10.18 -33.23
N HIS A 330 -33.54 9.81 -33.30
CA HIS A 330 -32.43 10.76 -33.44
C HIS A 330 -31.59 10.46 -34.67
N GLU A 331 -31.94 11.11 -35.79
CA GLU A 331 -31.24 10.95 -37.07
C GLU A 331 -29.72 11.20 -36.94
N GLY A 332 -28.94 10.30 -37.54
CA GLY A 332 -27.47 10.41 -37.61
C GLY A 332 -26.71 9.66 -36.52
N ILE A 333 -27.37 9.29 -35.41
CA ILE A 333 -26.77 8.45 -34.36
C ILE A 333 -26.61 7.03 -34.88
N LYS A 334 -25.40 6.49 -34.78
CA LYS A 334 -25.10 5.10 -35.09
C LYS A 334 -24.75 4.36 -33.82
N TYR A 335 -25.09 3.08 -33.75
CA TYR A 335 -24.70 2.23 -32.63
C TYR A 335 -24.15 0.89 -33.12
N ALA A 336 -23.31 0.29 -32.28
CA ALA A 336 -22.82 -1.07 -32.39
C ALA A 336 -22.93 -1.75 -31.03
N LEU A 337 -23.21 -3.05 -31.05
CA LEU A 337 -23.35 -3.86 -29.84
C LEU A 337 -22.55 -5.15 -29.97
N ALA A 338 -21.43 -5.23 -29.26
CA ALA A 338 -20.55 -6.40 -29.29
C ALA A 338 -20.93 -7.40 -28.19
N LYS A 339 -21.20 -8.65 -28.58
CA LYS A 339 -21.45 -9.79 -27.68
C LYS A 339 -20.17 -10.48 -27.25
N ASN A 340 -20.27 -11.34 -26.23
CA ASN A 340 -19.19 -12.22 -25.78
C ASN A 340 -17.95 -11.44 -25.38
N MET A 341 -18.16 -10.34 -24.67
CA MET A 341 -17.09 -9.51 -24.14
C MET A 341 -16.81 -9.90 -22.68
N THR A 342 -15.63 -9.51 -22.21
CA THR A 342 -15.27 -9.64 -20.80
C THR A 342 -14.62 -8.34 -20.35
N LYS A 343 -15.11 -7.81 -19.24
CA LYS A 343 -14.48 -6.70 -18.54
C LYS A 343 -13.37 -7.26 -17.67
N VAL A 344 -12.16 -6.76 -17.87
CA VAL A 344 -10.98 -7.08 -17.08
C VAL A 344 -10.62 -5.85 -16.27
N THR A 345 -10.43 -6.03 -14.97
CA THR A 345 -10.13 -4.95 -14.04
C THR A 345 -8.82 -5.21 -13.34
N VAL A 346 -7.87 -4.33 -13.56
CA VAL A 346 -6.59 -4.26 -12.85
C VAL A 346 -6.75 -3.23 -11.73
N GLU A 347 -6.52 -3.63 -10.48
CA GLU A 347 -6.75 -2.78 -9.31
C GLU A 347 -5.64 -2.97 -8.27
N GLY A 348 -5.26 -1.85 -7.65
CA GLY A 348 -4.36 -1.88 -6.50
C GLY A 348 -4.19 -0.48 -5.88
N PRO A 349 -4.03 -0.41 -4.55
CA PRO A 349 -3.85 0.86 -3.85
C PRO A 349 -2.52 1.54 -4.20
N GLY A 350 -1.58 0.83 -4.81
CA GLY A 350 -0.31 1.38 -5.24
C GLY A 350 -0.34 2.07 -6.60
N MET A 351 -1.41 1.90 -7.39
CA MET A 351 -1.49 2.50 -8.74
C MET A 351 -1.47 4.03 -8.71
N GLU A 352 -2.06 4.65 -7.69
CA GLU A 352 -2.13 6.12 -7.52
C GLU A 352 -0.72 6.73 -7.40
N PHE A 353 0.20 5.99 -6.79
CA PHE A 353 1.56 6.45 -6.50
C PHE A 353 2.58 5.99 -7.56
N GLN A 354 2.15 5.20 -8.56
CA GLN A 354 3.04 4.67 -9.59
C GLN A 354 2.63 5.09 -10.99
N SER A 355 3.47 5.90 -11.62
CA SER A 355 3.35 6.18 -13.06
C SER A 355 3.65 4.93 -13.90
N GLY A 356 2.99 4.80 -15.06
CA GLY A 356 3.30 3.76 -16.05
C GLY A 356 2.53 2.45 -15.92
N VAL A 357 1.63 2.31 -14.93
CA VAL A 357 0.75 1.11 -14.84
C VAL A 357 -0.08 0.93 -16.11
N ALA A 358 -0.67 2.01 -16.63
CA ALA A 358 -1.40 1.96 -17.91
C ALA A 358 -0.51 1.49 -19.06
N TYR A 359 0.72 2.02 -19.19
CA TYR A 359 1.66 1.55 -20.21
C TYR A 359 1.93 0.04 -20.09
N ARG A 360 2.13 -0.48 -18.88
CA ARG A 360 2.38 -1.91 -18.63
C ARG A 360 1.18 -2.77 -19.00
N VAL A 361 -0.04 -2.34 -18.69
CA VAL A 361 -1.28 -3.03 -19.12
C VAL A 361 -1.38 -3.07 -20.64
N PHE A 362 -1.28 -1.92 -21.31
CA PHE A 362 -1.45 -1.82 -22.76
C PHE A 362 -0.32 -2.54 -23.52
N SER A 363 0.93 -2.38 -23.08
CA SER A 363 2.08 -3.08 -23.68
C SER A 363 1.99 -4.60 -23.46
N SER A 364 1.46 -5.06 -22.31
CA SER A 364 1.19 -6.48 -22.08
C SER A 364 0.17 -7.01 -23.08
N MET A 365 -0.97 -6.33 -23.27
CA MET A 365 -1.95 -6.75 -24.27
C MET A 365 -1.36 -6.75 -25.69
N ALA A 366 -0.57 -5.73 -26.04
CA ALA A 366 0.10 -5.64 -27.33
C ALA A 366 1.08 -6.81 -27.57
N LYS A 367 1.87 -7.22 -26.56
CA LYS A 367 2.80 -8.37 -26.65
C LYS A 367 2.08 -9.67 -27.03
N VAL A 368 0.82 -9.82 -26.64
CA VAL A 368 0.01 -11.01 -26.94
C VAL A 368 -0.99 -10.80 -28.08
N GLY A 369 -1.01 -9.63 -28.72
CA GLY A 369 -1.88 -9.31 -29.85
C GLY A 369 -3.36 -9.18 -29.47
N ILE A 370 -3.66 -8.80 -28.23
CA ILE A 370 -5.03 -8.61 -27.74
C ILE A 370 -5.41 -7.12 -27.89
N SER A 371 -6.58 -6.85 -28.46
CA SER A 371 -7.11 -5.49 -28.62
C SER A 371 -8.00 -5.10 -27.44
N ILE A 372 -7.68 -3.96 -26.81
CA ILE A 372 -8.58 -3.33 -25.83
C ILE A 372 -9.62 -2.50 -26.59
N LEU A 373 -10.91 -2.80 -26.37
CA LEU A 373 -12.03 -2.19 -27.10
C LEU A 373 -12.60 -0.96 -26.40
N ALA A 374 -12.56 -0.94 -25.07
CA ALA A 374 -12.97 0.19 -24.24
C ALA A 374 -12.15 0.19 -22.95
N VAL A 375 -11.94 1.37 -22.37
CA VAL A 375 -11.18 1.53 -21.12
C VAL A 375 -11.77 2.67 -20.29
N THR A 376 -11.84 2.47 -18.98
CA THR A 376 -12.09 3.51 -17.98
C THR A 376 -11.10 3.37 -16.83
N THR A 377 -10.76 4.49 -16.18
CA THR A 377 -9.71 4.52 -15.16
C THR A 377 -10.11 5.39 -13.97
N SER A 378 -9.65 5.01 -12.78
CA SER A 378 -9.54 5.86 -11.59
C SER A 378 -8.10 5.80 -11.07
N GLU A 379 -7.81 6.49 -9.96
CA GLU A 379 -6.49 6.52 -9.32
C GLU A 379 -5.96 5.12 -8.95
N SER A 380 -6.86 4.20 -8.59
CA SER A 380 -6.51 2.86 -8.11
C SER A 380 -6.92 1.71 -9.03
N LYS A 381 -7.56 2.00 -10.17
CA LYS A 381 -8.23 0.98 -11.00
C LYS A 381 -8.20 1.31 -12.48
N ILE A 382 -7.92 0.31 -13.31
CA ILE A 382 -8.08 0.35 -14.77
C ILE A 382 -9.03 -0.79 -15.15
N SER A 383 -10.19 -0.46 -15.71
CA SER A 383 -11.13 -1.44 -16.27
C SER A 383 -11.08 -1.35 -17.78
N TYR A 384 -11.04 -2.49 -18.47
CA TYR A 384 -11.01 -2.55 -19.93
C TYR A 384 -11.77 -3.75 -20.48
N ILE A 385 -12.29 -3.60 -21.70
CA ILE A 385 -13.07 -4.64 -22.38
C ILE A 385 -12.21 -5.34 -23.44
N ILE A 386 -12.24 -6.67 -23.43
CA ILE A 386 -11.64 -7.55 -24.45
C ILE A 386 -12.64 -8.62 -24.88
N SER A 387 -12.31 -9.34 -25.95
CA SER A 387 -13.08 -10.51 -26.37
C SER A 387 -12.98 -11.64 -25.34
N ALA A 388 -14.10 -12.32 -25.05
CA ALA A 388 -14.14 -13.42 -24.07
C ALA A 388 -13.17 -14.57 -24.41
N VAL A 389 -12.85 -14.77 -25.69
CA VAL A 389 -11.91 -15.81 -26.14
C VAL A 389 -10.45 -15.51 -25.77
N GLU A 390 -10.12 -14.26 -25.43
CA GLU A 390 -8.75 -13.81 -25.16
C GLU A 390 -8.43 -13.73 -23.66
N VAL A 391 -9.43 -13.89 -22.79
CA VAL A 391 -9.35 -13.61 -21.34
C VAL A 391 -8.26 -14.43 -20.65
N ALA A 392 -8.16 -15.73 -20.92
CA ALA A 392 -7.16 -16.58 -20.28
C ALA A 392 -5.73 -16.09 -20.57
N LYS A 393 -5.47 -15.67 -21.82
CA LYS A 393 -4.17 -15.15 -22.25
C LYS A 393 -3.90 -13.77 -21.64
N ALA A 394 -4.90 -12.88 -21.62
CA ALA A 394 -4.81 -11.56 -21.00
C ALA A 394 -4.50 -11.65 -19.50
N VAL A 395 -5.23 -12.52 -18.78
CA VAL A 395 -5.02 -12.74 -17.35
C VAL A 395 -3.61 -13.25 -17.08
N SER A 396 -3.15 -14.26 -17.83
CA SER A 396 -1.82 -14.83 -17.63
C SER A 396 -0.70 -13.80 -17.79
N ILE A 397 -0.75 -12.95 -18.83
CA ILE A 397 0.32 -11.97 -19.05
C ILE A 397 0.28 -10.84 -18.03
N ILE A 398 -0.90 -10.37 -17.62
CA ILE A 398 -1.02 -9.33 -16.59
C ILE A 398 -0.52 -9.85 -15.24
N LYS A 399 -0.88 -11.08 -14.88
CA LYS A 399 -0.36 -11.73 -13.66
C LYS A 399 1.17 -11.79 -13.65
N THR A 400 1.76 -12.15 -14.78
CA THR A 400 3.21 -12.20 -14.94
C THR A 400 3.84 -10.81 -14.88
N GLU A 401 3.24 -9.82 -15.55
CA GLU A 401 3.74 -8.44 -15.59
C GLU A 401 3.74 -7.79 -14.19
N PHE A 402 2.71 -8.05 -13.39
CA PHE A 402 2.53 -7.43 -12.07
C PHE A 402 2.86 -8.35 -10.88
N ASN A 403 3.30 -9.59 -11.12
CA ASN A 403 3.60 -10.60 -10.10
C ASN A 403 2.42 -10.88 -9.13
N ILE A 404 1.22 -11.11 -9.67
CA ILE A 404 -0.03 -11.40 -8.90
C ILE A 404 -0.71 -12.71 -9.29
#